data_AF-A0A957DT32-F1
#
_entry.id   AF-A0A957DT32-F1
#
_cell.length_a   1.000
_cell.length_b   1.000
_cell.length_c   1.000
_cell.angle_alpha   90.00
_cell.angle_beta   90.00
_cell.angle_gamma   90.00
#
_symmetry.space_group_name_H-M   'P 1'
#
loop_
_entity.id
_entity.type
_entity.pdbx_description
1 polymer ?
#
loop_
_entity_poly.entity_id
_entity_poly.type
_entity_poly.pdbx_seq_one_letter_code
_entity_poly.pdbx_strand_id
1 'polypeptide(L)'
;MAKTFQHSAQLILLFILATLLVACGGEESPNPVSAAEATAPVEIAAEETAVSSPATATLPPPVVPTVTLPPPAIVNNEPTPTAMPTATATPEPVAIYSAADFGTDRNPLTGERMADPSVLERRPLAIKISNNPASYTRPQHGIGQADIVFEHVTETNITRF
;
A
#
# COMPACT_ATOMS: atom_id res chain seq x y z
N MET A 1 38.71 59.38 10.76
CA MET A 1 38.82 58.35 9.69
C MET A 1 39.43 57.02 10.16
N ALA A 2 40.39 56.99 11.10
CA ALA A 2 41.00 55.72 11.54
C ALA A 2 40.07 54.79 12.36
N LYS A 3 39.16 55.33 13.19
CA LYS A 3 38.24 54.53 14.03
C LYS A 3 37.18 53.76 13.25
N THR A 4 36.66 54.33 12.16
CA THR A 4 35.70 53.66 11.27
C THR A 4 36.36 52.49 10.54
N PHE A 5 37.60 52.66 10.09
CA PHE A 5 38.37 51.61 9.42
C PHE A 5 38.61 50.39 10.33
N GLN A 6 38.90 50.64 11.62
CA GLN A 6 39.12 49.58 12.60
C GLN A 6 37.84 48.80 12.94
N HIS A 7 36.68 49.46 13.00
CA HIS A 7 35.40 48.78 13.22
C HIS A 7 34.99 47.95 12.01
N SER A 8 35.20 48.46 10.78
CA SER A 8 34.95 47.68 9.57
C SER A 8 35.89 46.48 9.44
N ALA A 9 37.18 46.62 9.79
CA ALA A 9 38.10 45.49 9.77
C ALA A 9 37.73 44.40 10.79
N GLN A 10 37.24 44.81 11.97
CA GLN A 10 36.83 43.88 13.02
C GLN A 10 35.50 43.17 12.70
N LEU A 11 34.56 43.86 12.05
CA LEU A 11 33.34 43.24 11.51
C LEU A 11 33.63 42.23 10.39
N ILE A 12 34.56 42.57 9.48
CA ILE A 12 34.97 41.65 8.41
C ILE A 12 35.65 40.41 8.99
N LEU A 13 36.53 40.58 9.99
CA LEU A 13 37.20 39.45 10.66
C LEU A 13 36.20 38.53 11.37
N LEU A 14 35.20 39.10 12.07
CA LEU A 14 34.15 38.32 12.72
C LEU A 14 33.28 37.56 11.71
N PHE A 15 32.98 38.17 10.56
CA PHE A 15 32.21 37.51 9.51
C PHE A 15 32.97 36.33 8.90
N ILE A 16 34.27 36.49 8.63
CA ILE A 16 35.13 35.39 8.14
C ILE A 16 35.19 34.24 9.16
N LEU A 17 35.37 34.56 10.45
CA LEU A 17 35.40 33.54 11.50
C LEU A 17 34.08 32.76 11.61
N ALA A 18 32.94 33.45 11.47
CA ALA A 18 31.62 32.80 11.44
C ALA A 18 31.46 31.87 10.24
N THR A 19 31.94 32.26 9.04
CA THR A 19 31.88 31.38 7.86
C THR A 19 32.76 30.15 7.97
N LEU A 20 33.93 30.25 8.62
CA LEU A 20 34.82 29.12 8.86
C LEU A 20 34.23 28.10 9.85
N LEU A 21 33.47 28.56 10.85
CA LEU A 21 32.79 27.67 11.81
C LEU A 21 31.66 26.84 11.17
N VAL A 22 31.00 27.36 10.14
CA VAL A 22 29.94 26.65 9.38
C VAL A 22 30.54 25.62 8.41
N ALA A 23 31.79 25.80 7.97
CA ALA A 23 32.43 24.95 6.97
C ALA A 23 33.07 23.65 7.53
N CYS A 24 33.10 23.46 8.86
CA CYS A 24 33.70 22.28 9.50
C CYS A 24 32.67 21.19 9.90
N GLY A 25 31.44 21.24 9.42
CA GLY A 25 30.39 20.27 9.78
C GLY A 25 29.65 19.74 8.56
N GLY A 26 30.22 18.74 7.89
CA GLY A 26 29.51 17.98 6.85
C GLY A 26 30.41 17.30 5.83
N GLU A 27 31.13 16.26 6.24
CA GLU A 27 31.65 15.28 5.29
C GLU A 27 30.56 14.23 5.04
N GLU A 28 29.80 14.36 3.96
CA GLU A 28 29.11 13.21 3.35
C GLU A 28 29.62 13.07 1.92
N SER A 29 30.37 12.00 1.72
CA SER A 29 30.96 11.59 0.45
C SER A 29 29.84 11.21 -0.55
N PRO A 30 29.75 11.85 -1.73
CA PRO A 30 28.89 11.34 -2.78
C PRO A 30 29.58 10.16 -3.45
N ASN A 31 29.15 8.94 -3.11
CA ASN A 31 29.44 7.75 -3.92
C ASN A 31 28.99 8.00 -5.37
N PRO A 32 29.84 7.78 -6.38
CA PRO A 32 29.40 7.82 -7.77
C PRO A 32 28.60 6.54 -8.08
N VAL A 33 27.27 6.62 -8.10
CA VAL A 33 26.45 5.55 -8.67
C VAL A 33 26.51 5.67 -10.18
N SER A 34 27.20 4.70 -10.76
CA SER A 34 27.30 4.40 -12.19
C SER A 34 25.93 4.46 -12.88
N ALA A 35 25.80 5.36 -13.84
CA ALA A 35 24.68 5.43 -14.77
C ALA A 35 24.85 4.39 -15.88
N ALA A 36 24.28 3.20 -15.66
CA ALA A 36 23.85 2.25 -16.67
C ALA A 36 22.63 1.57 -16.02
N GLU A 37 21.41 1.63 -16.53
CA GLU A 37 20.95 1.55 -17.91
C GLU A 37 19.51 2.06 -17.88
N ALA A 38 19.28 3.24 -18.47
CA ALA A 38 17.95 3.82 -18.59
C ALA A 38 17.30 3.26 -19.85
N THR A 39 16.55 2.17 -19.70
CA THR A 39 15.67 1.69 -20.78
C THR A 39 14.38 2.52 -20.74
N ALA A 40 14.21 3.32 -21.79
CA ALA A 40 13.09 4.23 -21.99
C ALA A 40 11.72 3.52 -21.89
N PRO A 41 10.65 4.21 -21.43
CA PRO A 41 9.29 3.73 -21.58
C PRO A 41 8.91 3.72 -23.07
N VAL A 42 8.46 2.56 -23.54
CA VAL A 42 7.84 2.38 -24.86
C VAL A 42 6.56 3.23 -24.93
N GLU A 43 6.58 4.19 -25.85
CA GLU A 43 5.45 4.99 -26.31
C GLU A 43 4.50 4.08 -27.10
N ILE A 44 3.35 3.72 -26.51
CA ILE A 44 2.27 3.06 -27.24
C ILE A 44 1.44 4.16 -27.89
N ALA A 45 1.61 4.28 -29.21
CA ALA A 45 0.82 5.11 -30.09
C ALA A 45 -0.67 4.73 -30.02
N ALA A 46 -1.54 5.73 -29.93
CA ALA A 46 -2.97 5.57 -30.12
C ALA A 46 -3.25 5.32 -31.62
N GLU A 47 -3.74 4.12 -31.93
CA GLU A 47 -4.18 3.76 -33.28
C GLU A 47 -5.63 4.19 -33.49
N GLU A 48 -5.80 5.17 -34.37
CA GLU A 48 -7.08 5.70 -34.82
C GLU A 48 -7.80 4.64 -35.68
N THR A 49 -8.90 4.09 -35.18
CA THR A 49 -9.71 3.11 -35.94
C THR A 49 -10.78 3.85 -36.74
N ALA A 50 -10.77 3.61 -38.04
CA ALA A 50 -11.60 4.24 -39.06
C ALA A 50 -13.12 4.06 -38.86
N VAL A 51 -13.87 5.11 -39.22
CA VAL A 51 -15.33 5.18 -39.22
C VAL A 51 -15.89 4.32 -40.36
N SER A 52 -16.65 3.27 -40.03
CA SER A 52 -17.42 2.49 -41.00
C SER A 52 -18.81 3.08 -41.21
N SER A 53 -19.17 3.21 -42.48
CA SER A 53 -20.46 3.68 -43.03
C SER A 53 -21.66 2.86 -42.53
N PRO A 54 -22.86 3.46 -42.31
CA PRO A 54 -24.02 2.71 -41.85
C PRO A 54 -24.75 2.05 -43.03
N ALA A 55 -24.88 0.72 -42.98
CA ALA A 55 -25.79 -0.03 -43.84
C ALA A 55 -27.24 0.13 -43.35
N THR A 56 -28.15 0.46 -44.26
CA THR A 56 -29.60 0.53 -44.01
C THR A 56 -30.18 -0.87 -43.79
N ALA A 57 -30.68 -1.15 -42.60
CA ALA A 57 -31.45 -2.36 -42.30
C ALA A 57 -32.97 -2.08 -42.38
N THR A 58 -33.68 -2.87 -43.17
CA THR A 58 -35.15 -2.88 -43.24
C THR A 58 -35.73 -3.66 -42.06
N LEU A 59 -36.60 -3.03 -41.27
CA LEU A 59 -37.24 -3.65 -40.10
C LEU A 59 -38.37 -4.62 -40.51
N PRO A 60 -38.46 -5.82 -39.91
CA PRO A 60 -39.63 -6.69 -40.05
C PRO A 60 -40.84 -6.17 -39.25
N PRO A 61 -42.08 -6.58 -39.59
CA PRO A 61 -43.30 -6.09 -38.95
C PRO A 61 -43.40 -6.49 -37.46
N PRO A 62 -44.09 -5.69 -36.63
CA PRO A 62 -44.18 -5.94 -35.19
C PRO A 62 -45.07 -7.15 -34.88
N VAL A 63 -44.52 -8.13 -34.18
CA VAL A 63 -45.28 -9.23 -33.57
C VAL A 63 -45.80 -8.74 -32.22
N VAL A 64 -47.13 -8.68 -32.06
CA VAL A 64 -47.76 -8.33 -30.78
C VAL A 64 -47.75 -9.57 -29.87
N PRO A 65 -47.08 -9.56 -28.70
CA PRO A 65 -47.11 -10.70 -27.80
C PRO A 65 -48.49 -10.79 -27.12
N THR A 66 -49.15 -11.94 -27.26
CA THR A 66 -50.33 -12.28 -26.44
C THR A 66 -49.85 -12.65 -25.04
N VAL A 67 -50.21 -11.83 -24.05
CA VAL A 67 -49.93 -12.11 -22.63
C VAL A 67 -51.01 -13.05 -22.10
N THR A 68 -50.71 -14.36 -22.04
CA THR A 68 -51.53 -15.33 -21.32
C THR A 68 -51.13 -15.32 -19.85
N LEU A 69 -52.05 -14.92 -18.97
CA LEU A 69 -51.83 -14.95 -17.52
C LEU A 69 -51.90 -16.39 -17.00
N PRO A 70 -51.03 -16.79 -16.05
CA PRO A 70 -51.13 -18.08 -15.40
C PRO A 70 -52.42 -18.18 -14.55
N PRO A 71 -52.99 -19.39 -14.39
CA PRO A 71 -54.13 -19.58 -13.51
C PRO A 71 -53.80 -19.19 -12.06
N PRO A 72 -54.80 -18.74 -11.27
CA PRO A 72 -54.59 -18.34 -9.88
C PRO A 72 -54.03 -19.51 -9.06
N ALA A 73 -53.06 -19.22 -8.19
CA ALA A 73 -52.45 -20.22 -7.32
C ALA A 73 -53.51 -20.84 -6.39
N ILE A 74 -53.61 -22.17 -6.40
CA ILE A 74 -54.44 -22.92 -5.45
C ILE A 74 -53.68 -22.95 -4.11
N VAL A 75 -54.25 -22.36 -3.07
CA VAL A 75 -53.69 -22.41 -1.72
C VAL A 75 -53.95 -23.81 -1.16
N ASN A 76 -52.90 -24.63 -1.07
CA ASN A 76 -52.93 -25.90 -0.34
C ASN A 76 -52.75 -25.63 1.17
N ASN A 77 -53.71 -26.03 1.99
CA ASN A 77 -53.68 -25.87 3.46
C ASN A 77 -53.04 -27.08 4.18
N GLU A 78 -52.33 -27.94 3.46
CA GLU A 78 -51.66 -29.10 4.06
C GLU A 78 -50.46 -28.67 4.91
N PRO A 79 -50.31 -29.18 6.15
CA PRO A 79 -49.16 -28.86 6.99
C PRO A 79 -47.88 -29.36 6.33
N THR A 80 -47.02 -28.42 5.92
CA THR A 80 -45.67 -28.75 5.45
C THR A 80 -44.83 -29.21 6.65
N PRO A 81 -44.15 -30.37 6.59
CA PRO A 81 -43.27 -30.80 7.68
C PRO A 81 -42.12 -29.80 7.85
N THR A 82 -42.01 -29.22 9.05
CA THR A 82 -40.89 -28.36 9.42
C THR A 82 -39.61 -29.18 9.49
N ALA A 83 -38.56 -28.81 8.74
CA ALA A 83 -37.26 -29.45 8.83
C ALA A 83 -36.70 -29.34 10.26
N MET A 84 -36.22 -30.46 10.80
CA MET A 84 -35.60 -30.49 12.13
C MET A 84 -34.25 -29.74 12.08
N PRO A 85 -33.86 -28.98 13.11
CA PRO A 85 -32.57 -28.29 13.12
C PRO A 85 -31.43 -29.28 12.94
N THR A 86 -30.55 -29.00 11.97
CA THR A 86 -29.28 -29.73 11.79
C THR A 86 -28.29 -29.25 12.85
N ALA A 87 -27.56 -30.16 13.48
CA ALA A 87 -26.53 -29.80 14.45
C ALA A 87 -25.44 -28.94 13.77
N THR A 88 -25.26 -27.72 14.24
CA THR A 88 -24.15 -26.84 13.81
C THR A 88 -22.84 -27.38 14.38
N ALA A 89 -21.80 -27.49 13.55
CA ALA A 89 -20.46 -27.88 14.01
C ALA A 89 -19.99 -26.93 15.12
N THR A 90 -19.49 -27.50 16.22
CA THR A 90 -18.84 -26.73 17.27
C THR A 90 -17.52 -26.17 16.72
N PRO A 91 -17.23 -24.88 16.88
CA PRO A 91 -15.97 -24.33 16.42
C PRO A 91 -14.80 -25.01 17.15
N GLU A 92 -13.74 -25.33 16.42
CA GLU A 92 -12.51 -25.82 17.02
C GLU A 92 -11.88 -24.74 17.93
N PRO A 93 -11.21 -25.14 19.03
CA PRO A 93 -10.52 -24.20 19.89
C PRO A 93 -9.39 -23.51 19.12
N VAL A 94 -9.32 -22.18 19.24
CA VAL A 94 -8.23 -21.39 18.67
C VAL A 94 -6.96 -21.65 19.46
N ALA A 95 -5.91 -22.15 18.81
CA ALA A 95 -4.59 -22.28 19.42
C ALA A 95 -3.98 -20.88 19.64
N ILE A 96 -3.67 -20.55 20.89
CA ILE A 96 -2.97 -19.31 21.25
C ILE A 96 -1.52 -19.66 21.50
N TYR A 97 -0.65 -19.21 20.61
CA TYR A 97 0.80 -19.37 20.72
C TYR A 97 1.43 -18.13 21.34
N SER A 98 2.48 -18.37 22.12
CA SER A 98 3.36 -17.39 22.72
C SER A 98 4.76 -17.52 22.11
N ALA A 99 5.64 -16.56 22.37
CA ALA A 99 7.03 -16.64 21.91
C ALA A 99 7.75 -17.91 22.39
N ALA A 100 7.39 -18.45 23.56
CA ALA A 100 8.00 -19.64 24.12
C ALA A 100 7.73 -20.90 23.28
N ASP A 101 6.61 -20.95 22.55
CA ASP A 101 6.22 -22.10 21.72
C ASP A 101 7.11 -22.24 20.47
N PHE A 102 7.87 -21.20 20.13
CA PHE A 102 8.80 -21.19 19.00
C PHE A 102 10.25 -21.53 19.41
N GLY A 103 10.51 -21.78 20.70
CA GLY A 103 11.84 -22.10 21.20
C GLY A 103 12.80 -20.90 21.15
N THR A 104 14.10 -21.17 21.00
CA THR A 104 15.15 -20.14 21.06
C THR A 104 15.77 -19.81 19.70
N ASP A 105 15.31 -20.45 18.62
CA ASP A 105 15.93 -20.36 17.29
C ASP A 105 14.94 -20.03 16.16
N ARG A 106 13.65 -19.85 16.47
CA ARG A 106 12.64 -19.46 15.49
C ARG A 106 11.99 -18.12 15.83
N ASN A 107 11.75 -17.31 14.80
CA ASN A 107 11.03 -16.05 14.94
C ASN A 107 9.54 -16.34 15.22
N PRO A 108 8.98 -15.83 16.33
CA PRO A 108 7.58 -16.08 16.68
C PRO A 108 6.56 -15.41 15.75
N LEU A 109 6.98 -14.45 14.91
CA LEU A 109 6.12 -13.77 13.95
C LEU A 109 6.05 -14.48 12.59
N THR A 110 7.14 -15.13 12.17
CA THR A 110 7.23 -15.79 10.85
C THR A 110 7.31 -17.31 10.93
N GLY A 111 7.69 -17.87 12.08
CA GLY A 111 7.96 -19.29 12.28
C GLY A 111 9.28 -19.78 11.67
N GLU A 112 10.03 -18.90 11.02
CA GLU A 112 11.30 -19.24 10.36
C GLU A 112 12.43 -19.43 11.36
N ARG A 113 13.36 -20.35 11.06
CA ARG A 113 14.60 -20.51 11.83
C ARG A 113 15.58 -19.38 11.50
N MET A 114 16.13 -18.73 12.50
CA MET A 114 17.11 -17.67 12.34
C MET A 114 18.52 -18.25 12.28
N ALA A 115 19.31 -17.83 11.29
CA ALA A 115 20.71 -18.26 11.14
C ALA A 115 21.59 -17.75 12.31
N ASP A 116 21.30 -16.54 12.79
CA ASP A 116 21.89 -15.95 13.99
C ASP A 116 20.78 -15.77 15.05
N PRO A 117 20.78 -16.56 16.14
CA PRO A 117 19.79 -16.44 17.20
C PRO A 117 19.78 -15.08 17.90
N SER A 118 20.88 -14.31 17.86
CA SER A 118 20.94 -13.00 18.52
C SER A 118 19.96 -11.98 17.93
N VAL A 119 19.49 -12.21 16.70
CA VAL A 119 18.45 -11.39 16.05
C VAL A 119 17.11 -11.51 16.78
N LEU A 120 16.82 -12.63 17.44
CA LEU A 120 15.58 -12.85 18.18
C LEU A 120 15.50 -12.01 19.47
N GLU A 121 16.62 -11.50 19.95
CA GLU A 121 16.68 -10.58 21.10
C GLU A 121 16.28 -9.14 20.72
N ARG A 122 16.04 -8.86 19.43
CA ARG A 122 15.58 -7.55 18.98
C ARG A 122 14.09 -7.39 19.27
N ARG A 123 13.72 -6.23 19.81
CA ARG A 123 12.31 -5.89 20.02
C ARG A 123 11.59 -5.71 18.67
N PRO A 124 10.45 -6.37 18.42
CA PRO A 124 9.63 -6.12 17.25
C PRO A 124 9.22 -4.64 17.17
N LEU A 125 9.25 -4.07 15.96
CA LEU A 125 8.83 -2.70 15.70
C LEU A 125 7.54 -2.72 14.89
N ALA A 126 6.51 -2.06 15.40
CA ALA A 126 5.29 -1.77 14.66
C ALA A 126 5.34 -0.31 14.20
N ILE A 127 5.37 -0.10 12.88
CA ILE A 127 5.52 1.22 12.26
C ILE A 127 4.29 1.49 11.41
N LYS A 128 3.62 2.62 11.66
CA LYS A 128 2.49 3.05 10.82
C LYS A 128 2.99 3.87 9.64
N ILE A 129 2.72 3.42 8.42
CA ILE A 129 3.22 4.03 7.19
C ILE A 129 2.05 4.55 6.36
N SER A 130 2.14 5.80 5.89
CA SER A 130 1.14 6.38 5.00
C SER A 130 1.10 5.64 3.65
N ASN A 131 -0.10 5.34 3.15
CA ASN A 131 -0.33 4.84 1.80
C ASN A 131 -1.08 5.86 0.91
N ASN A 132 -0.87 7.17 1.16
CA ASN A 132 -1.37 8.23 0.30
C ASN A 132 -0.90 8.06 -1.17
N PRO A 133 -1.58 8.70 -2.14
CA PRO A 133 -1.17 8.73 -3.53
C PRO A 133 0.30 9.12 -3.76
N ALA A 134 0.84 8.78 -4.93
CA ALA A 134 2.24 9.01 -5.30
C ALA A 134 2.66 10.48 -5.27
N SER A 135 1.72 11.41 -5.37
CA SER A 135 1.98 12.84 -5.19
C SER A 135 2.42 13.23 -3.77
N TYR A 136 2.31 12.32 -2.78
CA TYR A 136 2.58 12.62 -1.37
C TYR A 136 3.52 11.63 -0.68
N THR A 137 3.36 10.31 -0.90
CA THR A 137 4.06 9.32 -0.06
C THR A 137 4.65 8.14 -0.82
N ARG A 138 4.02 7.67 -1.91
CA ARG A 138 4.58 6.55 -2.67
C ARG A 138 5.74 6.99 -3.57
N PRO A 139 6.80 6.16 -3.73
CA PRO A 139 6.98 4.83 -3.13
C PRO A 139 7.42 4.86 -1.66
N GLN A 140 6.98 3.86 -0.87
CA GLN A 140 7.49 3.65 0.49
C GLN A 140 8.88 2.99 0.48
N HIS A 141 9.65 3.20 1.55
CA HIS A 141 10.93 2.53 1.79
C HIS A 141 10.82 1.51 2.91
N GLY A 142 11.56 0.39 2.80
CA GLY A 142 11.68 -0.61 3.85
C GLY A 142 10.48 -1.54 4.04
N ILE A 143 9.34 -1.27 3.39
CA ILE A 143 8.14 -2.12 3.54
C ILE A 143 8.36 -3.56 3.08
N GLY A 144 9.22 -3.79 2.08
CA GLY A 144 9.59 -5.13 1.62
C GLY A 144 10.51 -5.89 2.59
N GLN A 145 10.95 -5.27 3.68
CA GLN A 145 11.75 -5.90 4.74
C GLN A 145 10.91 -6.23 5.97
N ALA A 146 9.62 -5.91 5.98
CA ALA A 146 8.73 -6.21 7.09
C ALA A 146 8.28 -7.67 7.07
N ASP A 147 8.25 -8.31 8.24
CA ASP A 147 7.74 -9.68 8.40
C ASP A 147 6.22 -9.74 8.21
N ILE A 148 5.50 -8.73 8.69
CA ILE A 148 4.03 -8.65 8.66
C ILE A 148 3.63 -7.22 8.26
N VAL A 149 2.68 -7.12 7.33
CA VAL A 149 2.11 -5.85 6.88
C VAL A 149 0.60 -5.92 7.02
N PHE A 150 0.00 -4.93 7.67
CA PHE A 150 -1.45 -4.79 7.78
C PHE A 150 -1.88 -3.54 7.06
N GLU A 151 -2.69 -3.66 6.01
CA GLU A 151 -3.33 -2.49 5.42
C GLU A 151 -4.70 -2.28 6.06
N HIS A 152 -4.96 -1.06 6.53
CA HIS A 152 -6.27 -0.70 7.06
C HIS A 152 -6.71 0.68 6.61
N VAL A 153 -8.02 0.86 6.46
CA VAL A 153 -8.62 2.17 6.16
C VAL A 153 -8.46 3.09 7.36
N THR A 154 -8.07 4.33 7.07
CA THR A 154 -7.93 5.44 8.03
C THR A 154 -8.88 6.57 7.66
N GLU A 155 -8.48 7.82 7.86
CA GLU A 155 -9.33 8.98 7.55
C GLU A 155 -9.61 9.09 6.05
N THR A 156 -10.79 9.59 5.70
CA THR A 156 -11.13 10.01 4.32
C THR A 156 -10.93 8.91 3.27
N ASN A 157 -11.18 7.65 3.63
CA ASN A 157 -11.05 6.50 2.71
C ASN A 157 -9.63 6.32 2.14
N ILE A 158 -8.61 6.75 2.89
CA ILE A 158 -7.20 6.50 2.60
C ILE A 158 -6.69 5.40 3.53
N THR A 159 -5.83 4.51 3.02
CA THR A 159 -5.25 3.43 3.82
C THR A 159 -3.90 3.80 4.41
N ARG A 160 -3.53 3.06 5.47
CA ARG A 160 -2.18 3.04 6.02
C ARG A 160 -1.75 1.60 6.25
N PHE A 161 -0.45 1.38 6.14
CA PHE A 161 0.20 0.17 6.62
C PHE A 161 0.56 0.32 8.10
#